data_AF-A0A940U8Z2-F1
#
_entry.id   AF-A0A940U8Z2-F1
#
_cell.length_a   1.000
_cell.length_b   1.000
_cell.length_c   1.000
_cell.angle_alpha   90.00
_cell.angle_beta   90.00
_cell.angle_gamma   90.00
#
_symmetry.space_group_name_H-M   'P 1'
#
loop_
_entity.id
_entity.type
_entity.pdbx_description
1 polymer ?
#
loop_
_entity_poly.entity_id
_entity_poly.type
_entity_poly.pdbx_seq_one_letter_code
_entity_poly.pdbx_strand_id
1 'polypeptide(L)'
;MNTVKQLERQIRDLQKELLDAKKEADLLRLQPCTGDFELRKKDEAMTEIETRVETINQTMRELEKKRREMMSAVMKNSVYESPFN
;
A
#
# COMPACT_ATOMS: atom_id res chain seq x y z
N MET A 1 -23.60 -3.50 -1.14
CA MET A 1 -22.30 -2.80 -1.24
C MET A 1 -21.21 -3.85 -1.41
N ASN A 2 -20.51 -3.89 -2.53
CA ASN A 2 -19.46 -4.89 -2.79
C ASN A 2 -18.19 -4.51 -2.01
N THR A 3 -18.02 -5.09 -0.83
CA THR A 3 -16.85 -4.94 0.07
C THR A 3 -15.52 -5.21 -0.65
N VAL A 4 -15.52 -6.09 -1.67
CA VAL A 4 -14.36 -6.32 -2.56
C VAL A 4 -13.98 -5.07 -3.37
N LYS A 5 -14.97 -4.33 -3.91
CA LYS A 5 -14.70 -3.09 -4.66
C LYS A 5 -14.13 -1.99 -3.77
N GLN A 6 -14.50 -1.99 -2.48
CA GLN A 6 -13.93 -1.06 -1.49
C GLN A 6 -12.45 -1.40 -1.21
N LEU A 7 -12.11 -2.68 -1.03
CA LEU A 7 -10.71 -3.12 -0.88
C LEU A 7 -9.86 -2.77 -2.11
N GLU A 8 -10.39 -2.98 -3.32
CA GLU A 8 -9.67 -2.61 -4.56
C GLU A 8 -9.45 -1.10 -4.68
N ARG A 9 -10.39 -0.28 -4.20
CA ARG A 9 -10.22 1.17 -4.14
C ARG A 9 -9.12 1.55 -3.15
N GLN A 10 -9.15 0.99 -1.94
CA GLN A 10 -8.12 1.24 -0.92
C GLN A 10 -6.72 0.83 -1.40
N ILE A 11 -6.59 -0.31 -2.08
CA ILE A 11 -5.32 -0.74 -2.67
C ILE A 11 -4.84 0.25 -3.72
N ARG A 12 -5.72 0.74 -4.61
CA ARG A 12 -5.36 1.76 -5.61
C ARG A 12 -4.94 3.09 -4.97
N ASP A 13 -5.65 3.51 -3.94
CA ASP A 13 -5.34 4.75 -3.22
C ASP A 13 -3.95 4.64 -2.54
N LEU A 14 -3.65 3.51 -1.88
CA LEU A 14 -2.34 3.23 -1.31
C LEU A 14 -1.23 3.09 -2.35
N GLN A 15 -1.52 2.51 -3.53
CA GLN A 15 -0.57 2.46 -4.64
C GLN A 15 -0.19 3.85 -5.15
N LYS A 16 -1.16 4.78 -5.18
CA LYS A 16 -0.91 6.17 -5.54
C LYS A 16 -0.05 6.86 -4.48
N GLU A 17 -0.38 6.67 -3.20
CA GLU A 17 0.39 7.22 -2.08
C GLU A 17 1.83 6.69 -2.07
N LEU A 18 2.03 5.40 -2.37
CA LEU A 18 3.35 4.80 -2.54
C LEU A 18 4.15 5.45 -3.67
N LEU A 19 3.50 5.74 -4.81
CA LEU A 19 4.14 6.40 -5.93
C LEU A 19 4.55 7.83 -5.58
N ASP A 20 3.68 8.56 -4.92
CA ASP A 20 3.94 9.93 -4.50
C ASP A 20 5.07 9.99 -3.47
N ALA A 21 5.10 9.03 -2.52
CA ALA A 21 6.19 8.91 -1.56
C ALA A 21 7.54 8.60 -2.21
N LYS A 22 7.57 7.74 -3.24
CA LYS A 22 8.79 7.45 -4.01
C LYS A 22 9.28 8.68 -4.79
N LYS A 23 8.36 9.43 -5.41
CA LYS A 23 8.71 10.69 -6.08
C LYS A 23 9.29 11.70 -5.10
N GLU A 24 8.73 11.79 -3.90
CA GLU A 24 9.26 12.66 -2.85
C GLU A 24 10.69 12.26 -2.46
N ALA A 25 10.96 10.95 -2.29
CA ALA A 25 12.32 10.44 -2.05
C ALA A 25 13.28 10.79 -3.19
N ASP A 26 12.85 10.65 -4.44
CA ASP A 26 13.67 10.95 -5.61
C ASP A 26 13.99 12.46 -5.71
N LEU A 27 13.00 13.31 -5.46
CA LEU A 27 13.20 14.76 -5.40
C LEU A 27 14.17 15.15 -4.28
N LEU A 28 13.98 14.57 -3.10
CA LEU A 28 14.84 14.82 -1.95
C LEU A 28 16.28 14.36 -2.23
N ARG A 29 16.46 13.20 -2.88
CA ARG A 29 17.78 12.72 -3.33
C ARG A 29 18.49 13.69 -4.27
N LEU A 30 17.76 14.30 -5.20
CA LEU A 30 18.31 15.26 -6.16
C LEU A 30 18.60 16.65 -5.54
N GLN A 31 18.05 16.94 -4.36
CA GLN A 31 18.26 18.22 -3.71
C GLN A 31 19.75 18.39 -3.32
N PRO A 32 20.42 19.47 -3.76
CA PRO A 32 21.78 19.77 -3.34
C PRO A 32 21.81 20.17 -1.86
N CYS A 33 22.84 19.72 -1.14
CA CYS A 33 23.10 20.11 0.25
C CYS A 33 24.33 21.02 0.28
N THR A 34 24.23 22.17 0.93
CA THR A 34 25.29 23.17 1.01
C THR A 34 26.15 23.03 2.28
N GLY A 35 25.75 22.16 3.23
CA GLY A 35 26.54 21.85 4.41
C GLY A 35 25.97 20.70 5.25
N ASP A 36 26.70 20.34 6.32
CA ASP A 36 26.44 19.16 7.16
C ASP A 36 25.04 19.18 7.82
N PHE A 37 24.53 20.36 8.17
CA PHE A 37 23.20 20.50 8.75
C PHE A 37 22.09 20.11 7.76
N GLU A 38 22.21 20.56 6.50
CA GLU A 38 21.26 20.22 5.45
C GLU A 38 21.36 18.75 5.07
N LEU A 39 22.57 18.17 5.15
CA LEU A 39 22.79 16.75 4.92
C LEU A 39 22.06 15.90 5.96
N ARG A 40 22.20 16.22 7.26
CA ARG A 40 21.49 15.52 8.35
C ARG A 40 19.98 15.64 8.21
N LYS A 41 19.47 16.84 7.93
CA LYS A 41 18.03 17.06 7.73
C LYS A 41 17.50 16.26 6.54
N LYS A 42 18.29 16.16 5.46
CA LYS A 42 17.96 15.33 4.30
C LYS A 42 17.95 13.85 4.63
N ASP A 43 18.91 13.36 5.42
CA ASP A 43 18.96 11.97 5.86
C ASP A 43 17.79 11.60 6.77
N GLU A 44 17.42 12.50 7.69
CA GLU A 44 16.23 12.36 8.54
C GLU A 44 14.96 12.29 7.70
N ALA A 45 14.77 13.23 6.78
CA ALA A 45 13.62 13.25 5.88
C ALA A 45 13.58 12.02 4.95
N MET A 46 14.74 11.53 4.48
CA MET A 46 14.83 10.28 3.71
C MET A 46 14.38 9.08 4.54
N THR A 47 14.84 9.00 5.79
CA THR A 47 14.45 7.92 6.72
C THR A 47 12.94 7.94 6.99
N GLU A 48 12.35 9.11 7.19
CA GLU A 48 10.90 9.26 7.35
C GLU A 48 10.14 8.78 6.10
N ILE A 49 10.60 9.12 4.90
CA ILE A 49 9.97 8.66 3.66
C ILE A 49 10.09 7.14 3.51
N GLU A 50 11.25 6.56 3.85
CA GLU A 50 11.47 5.10 3.81
C GLU A 50 10.54 4.36 4.78
N THR A 51 10.41 4.82 6.03
CA THR A 51 9.47 4.21 7.00
C THR A 51 8.01 4.32 6.56
N ARG A 52 7.63 5.44 5.92
CA ARG A 52 6.29 5.60 5.34
C ARG A 52 6.06 4.61 4.19
N VAL A 53 7.05 4.43 3.31
CA VAL A 53 7.00 3.45 2.21
C VAL A 53 6.87 2.02 2.74
N GLU A 54 7.59 1.65 3.79
CA GLU A 54 7.47 0.34 4.44
C GLU A 54 6.07 0.11 5.01
N THR A 55 5.53 1.12 5.70
CA THR A 55 4.18 1.07 6.28
C THR A 55 3.10 0.89 5.20
N ILE A 56 3.20 1.64 4.09
CA ILE A 56 2.27 1.50 2.95
C ILE A 56 2.37 0.11 2.33
N ASN A 57 3.58 -0.43 2.14
CA ASN A 57 3.76 -1.78 1.62
C ASN A 57 3.16 -2.86 2.54
N GLN A 58 3.33 -2.72 3.85
CA GLN A 58 2.78 -3.65 4.83
C GLN A 58 1.25 -3.62 4.82
N THR A 59 0.64 -2.43 4.84
CA THR A 59 -0.82 -2.28 4.76
C THR A 59 -1.40 -2.81 3.45
N MET A 60 -0.72 -2.60 2.32
CA MET A 60 -1.11 -3.20 1.04
C MET A 60 -1.11 -4.74 1.10
N ARG A 61 -0.06 -5.36 1.66
CA ARG A 61 0.01 -6.82 1.80
C ARG A 61 -1.13 -7.38 2.65
N GLU A 62 -1.50 -6.69 3.72
CA GLU A 62 -2.61 -7.07 4.59
C GLU A 62 -3.96 -6.94 3.87
N LEU A 63 -4.19 -5.85 3.14
CA LEU A 63 -5.42 -5.67 2.35
C LEU A 63 -5.54 -6.70 1.23
N GLU A 64 -4.44 -7.04 0.56
CA GLU A 64 -4.41 -8.12 -0.44
C GLU A 64 -4.69 -9.48 0.18
N LYS A 65 -4.12 -9.79 1.35
CA LYS A 65 -4.41 -11.02 2.09
C LYS A 65 -5.89 -11.10 2.44
N LYS A 66 -6.46 -10.02 2.99
CA LYS A 66 -7.89 -9.91 3.32
C LYS A 66 -8.78 -10.08 2.09
N ARG A 67 -8.38 -9.51 0.95
CA ARG A 67 -9.08 -9.71 -0.34
C ARG A 67 -9.08 -11.18 -0.78
N ARG A 68 -7.93 -11.87 -0.69
CA ARG A 68 -7.82 -13.30 -1.04
C ARG A 68 -8.67 -14.17 -0.11
N GLU A 69 -8.64 -13.91 1.19
CA GLU A 69 -9.44 -14.63 2.19
C GLU A 69 -10.95 -14.44 1.93
N MET A 70 -11.39 -13.22 1.64
CA MET A 70 -12.79 -12.95 1.30
C MET A 70 -13.22 -13.64 0.01
N MET A 71 -12.39 -13.62 -1.05
CA MET A 71 -12.69 -14.34 -2.30
C MET A 71 -12.79 -15.85 -2.07
N SER A 72 -11.91 -16.42 -1.24
CA SER A 72 -11.93 -17.83 -0.85
C SER A 72 -13.19 -18.19 -0.04
N ALA A 73 -13.61 -17.33 0.89
CA ALA A 73 -14.82 -17.52 1.67
C ALA A 73 -16.10 -17.45 0.80
N VAL A 74 -16.14 -16.53 -0.17
CA VAL A 74 -17.23 -16.44 -1.15
C VAL A 74 -17.31 -17.72 -2.00
N MET A 75 -16.18 -18.26 -2.44
CA MET A 75 -16.13 -19.52 -3.19
C MET A 75 -16.62 -20.72 -2.34
N LYS A 76 -16.23 -20.80 -1.06
CA LYS A 76 -16.69 -21.87 -0.15
C LYS A 76 -18.20 -21.83 0.15
N ASN A 77 -18.82 -20.66 0.13
CA ASN A 77 -20.26 -20.54 0.33
C ASN A 77 -21.07 -20.74 -0.98
N SER A 78 -20.41 -20.84 -2.13
CA SER A 78 -21.06 -21.13 -3.42
C SER A 78 -21.19 -22.63 -3.72
N VAL A 79 -21.02 -23.49 -2.71
CA VAL A 79 -21.23 -24.94 -2.85
C VAL A 79 -22.65 -25.17 -3.35
N TYR A 80 -22.71 -25.64 -4.59
CA TYR A 80 -23.87 -26.00 -5.37
C TYR A 80 -24.99 -26.66 -4.54
N GLU A 81 -26.12 -25.97 -4.39
CA GLU A 81 -27.38 -26.64 -4.04
C GLU A 81 -27.85 -27.40 -5.27
N SER A 82 -27.75 -28.73 -5.21
CA SER A 82 -28.23 -29.60 -6.27
C SER A 82 -29.74 -29.39 -6.45
N PRO A 83 -30.24 -29.07 -7.65
CA PRO A 83 -31.68 -28.91 -7.92
C PRO A 83 -32.43 -30.25 -7.95
N PHE A 84 -31.78 -31.35 -7.57
CA PHE A 84 -32.34 -32.71 -7.57
C PHE A 84 -32.59 -33.27 -6.16
N ASN A 85 -32.75 -32.40 -5.14
CA ASN A 85 -33.19 -32.79 -3.80
C ASN A 85 -34.71 -32.66 -3.63
#